data_AF-A0A6B0TDU1-F1
#
_entry.id   AF-A0A6B0TDU1-F1
#
_cell.length_a   1.000
_cell.length_b   1.000
_cell.length_c   1.000
_cell.angle_alpha   90.00
_cell.angle_beta   90.00
_cell.angle_gamma   90.00
#
_symmetry.space_group_name_H-M   'P 1'
#
loop_
_entity.id
_entity.type
_entity.pdbx_description
1 polymer ?
#
loop_
_entity_poly.entity_id
_entity_poly.type
_entity_poly.pdbx_seq_one_letter_code
_entity_poly.pdbx_strand_id
1 'polypeptide(L)'
;MSGNLPPGVTPADIDRHYGPSLPDHDHEWEPVQGLSPVLEDMAAIFHEQCRFVEVVDSYTDYQRDETYYETGAECEAERHYRFELAYVETEEERLDRDDIDRLEENGDGQFEAALEAVIEAEQAFPDETEIIEIDPDQQHGQVIIRHDGVEIGYGPGVNGGDA
;
A
#
# COMPACT_ATOMS: atom_id res chain seq x y z
N MET A 1 12.11 18.54 24.24
CA MET A 1 13.44 18.21 24.81
C MET A 1 14.49 18.87 23.94
N SER A 2 15.41 19.70 24.49
CA SER A 2 16.49 20.32 23.70
C SER A 2 17.52 19.27 23.30
N GLY A 3 17.42 18.79 22.05
CA GLY A 3 18.47 17.98 21.42
C GLY A 3 19.76 18.78 21.29
N ASN A 4 20.90 18.09 21.33
CA ASN A 4 22.25 18.63 21.20
C ASN A 4 22.43 19.39 19.86
N LEU A 5 22.10 20.69 19.83
CA LEU A 5 22.42 21.53 18.69
C LEU A 5 23.87 22.04 18.79
N PRO A 6 24.60 22.15 17.66
CA PRO A 6 25.92 22.75 17.64
C PRO A 6 25.90 24.16 18.26
N PRO A 7 26.99 24.59 18.93
CA PRO A 7 27.04 25.93 19.51
C PRO A 7 26.80 26.99 18.43
N GLY A 8 25.79 27.84 18.63
CA GLY A 8 25.42 28.90 17.69
C GLY A 8 24.31 28.55 16.70
N VAL A 9 23.74 27.34 16.76
CA VAL A 9 22.54 26.97 15.99
C VAL A 9 21.34 27.00 16.93
N THR A 10 20.36 27.86 16.65
CA THR A 10 19.07 27.86 17.34
C THR A 10 18.07 26.99 16.60
N PRO A 11 17.00 26.49 17.27
CA PRO A 11 15.89 25.83 16.59
C PRO A 11 15.30 26.70 15.46
N ALA A 12 15.22 28.02 15.66
CA ALA A 12 14.77 28.95 14.64
C ALA A 12 15.72 29.03 13.42
N ASP A 13 17.01 28.76 13.59
CA ASP A 13 17.96 28.66 12.47
C ASP A 13 17.78 27.36 11.68
N ILE A 14 17.37 26.27 12.36
CA ILE A 14 17.01 25.01 11.72
C ILE A 14 15.71 25.19 10.95
N ASP A 15 14.68 25.74 11.59
CA ASP A 15 13.37 25.98 10.97
C ASP A 15 13.47 26.92 9.76
N ARG A 16 14.38 27.90 9.81
CA ARG A 16 14.65 28.82 8.70
C ARG A 16 15.40 28.17 7.53
N HIS A 17 16.20 27.13 7.77
CA HIS A 17 17.06 26.52 6.74
C HIS A 17 16.49 25.22 6.17
N TYR A 18 15.70 24.49 6.96
CA TYR A 18 15.12 23.19 6.62
C TYR A 18 13.59 23.19 6.62
N GLY A 19 12.94 24.32 6.94
CA GLY A 19 11.51 24.37 7.23
C GLY A 19 11.21 24.00 8.69
N PRO A 20 10.04 24.36 9.25
CA PRO A 20 9.67 23.97 10.59
C PRO A 20 9.81 22.46 10.73
N SER A 21 10.53 22.03 11.75
CA SER A 21 10.58 20.62 12.10
C SER A 21 9.15 20.14 12.40
N LEU A 22 8.62 19.27 11.53
CA LEU A 22 7.28 18.69 11.71
C LEU A 22 7.19 18.09 13.11
N PRO A 23 6.23 18.50 13.95
CA PRO A 23 6.02 17.86 15.24
C PRO A 23 5.70 16.38 15.03
N ASP A 24 6.13 15.56 15.98
CA ASP A 24 5.75 14.15 16.03
C ASP A 24 4.22 14.06 16.08
N HIS A 25 3.64 13.28 15.17
CA HIS A 25 2.20 13.18 14.96
C HIS A 25 1.79 11.75 14.65
N ASP A 26 0.53 11.42 14.90
CA ASP A 26 -0.03 10.14 14.52
C ASP A 26 -0.19 10.10 12.99
N HIS A 27 0.43 9.10 12.36
CA HIS A 27 0.34 8.96 10.91
C HIS A 27 -1.05 8.45 10.53
N GLU A 28 -1.71 9.21 9.66
CA GLU A 28 -2.93 8.79 9.03
C GLU A 28 -2.65 8.50 7.57
N TRP A 29 -2.77 7.24 7.19
CA TRP A 29 -2.31 6.73 5.91
C TRP A 29 -3.43 6.76 4.87
N GLU A 30 -3.10 7.20 3.66
CA GLU A 30 -4.00 7.14 2.51
C GLU A 30 -3.29 6.52 1.30
N PRO A 31 -4.00 5.77 0.45
CA PRO A 31 -3.40 5.19 -0.75
C PRO A 31 -2.97 6.25 -1.77
N VAL A 32 -1.76 6.11 -2.33
CA VAL A 32 -1.20 7.05 -3.31
C VAL A 32 -1.85 6.90 -4.69
N GLN A 33 -2.17 5.68 -5.12
CA GLN A 33 -2.72 5.37 -6.45
C GLN A 33 -4.18 4.92 -6.40
N GLY A 34 -5.00 5.57 -5.56
CA GLY A 34 -6.31 5.03 -5.22
C GLY A 34 -6.17 3.63 -4.60
N LEU A 35 -7.21 2.81 -4.65
CA LEU A 35 -7.15 1.47 -4.03
C LEU A 35 -6.34 0.46 -4.85
N SER A 36 -5.86 0.78 -6.06
CA SER A 36 -5.20 -0.20 -6.92
C SER A 36 -3.76 -0.48 -6.46
N PRO A 37 -3.42 -1.74 -6.13
CA PRO A 37 -2.04 -2.13 -5.86
C PRO A 37 -1.22 -2.20 -7.15
N VAL A 38 0.10 -2.28 -7.03
CA VAL A 38 0.98 -2.76 -8.09
C VAL A 38 1.09 -4.28 -7.96
N LEU A 39 0.87 -5.02 -9.04
CA LEU A 39 1.08 -6.47 -9.05
C LEU A 39 2.47 -6.78 -9.59
N GLU A 40 3.33 -7.38 -8.77
CA GLU A 40 4.70 -7.73 -9.11
C GLU A 40 5.21 -8.81 -8.15
N ASP A 41 6.07 -9.71 -8.65
CA ASP A 41 6.76 -10.73 -7.85
C ASP A 41 5.79 -11.62 -7.05
N MET A 42 4.69 -12.05 -7.67
CA MET A 42 3.62 -12.84 -7.06
C MET A 42 2.99 -12.13 -5.84
N ALA A 43 2.95 -10.80 -5.85
CA ALA A 43 2.39 -10.01 -4.77
C ALA A 43 1.59 -8.80 -5.27
N ALA A 44 0.59 -8.42 -4.47
CA ALA A 44 -0.09 -7.15 -4.59
C ALA A 44 0.51 -6.15 -3.59
N ILE A 45 1.14 -5.10 -4.09
CA ILE A 45 1.89 -4.11 -3.31
C ILE A 45 1.08 -2.82 -3.23
N PHE A 46 0.78 -2.39 -2.01
CA PHE A 46 0.09 -1.15 -1.73
C PHE A 46 1.08 -0.06 -1.32
N HIS A 47 0.88 1.15 -1.84
CA HIS A 47 1.64 2.35 -1.51
C HIS A 47 0.74 3.37 -0.83
N GLU A 48 1.11 3.76 0.38
CA GLU A 48 0.39 4.75 1.17
C GLU A 48 1.29 5.91 1.58
N GLN A 49 0.72 7.11 1.60
CA GLN A 49 1.34 8.33 2.09
C GLN A 49 0.62 8.84 3.34
N CYS A 50 1.33 9.56 4.20
CA CYS A 50 0.71 10.24 5.33
C CYS A 50 -0.09 11.45 4.83
N ARG A 51 -1.37 11.56 5.22
CA ARG A 51 -2.23 12.69 4.85
C ARG A 51 -2.11 13.89 5.81
N PHE A 52 -1.16 13.84 6.74
CA PHE A 52 -1.01 14.90 7.72
C PHE A 52 -0.64 16.22 7.04
N VAL A 53 -1.45 17.23 7.33
CA VAL A 53 -1.19 18.63 6.99
C VAL A 53 -1.36 19.48 8.24
N GLU A 54 -0.37 20.33 8.51
CA GLU A 54 -0.44 21.30 9.59
C GLU A 54 -1.48 22.37 9.23
N VAL A 55 -2.44 22.62 10.12
CA VAL A 55 -3.35 23.78 10.00
C VAL A 55 -2.76 24.93 10.80
N VAL A 56 -2.31 25.98 10.12
CA VAL A 56 -1.63 27.13 10.73
C VAL A 56 -2.57 28.29 11.06
N ASP A 57 -3.69 28.41 10.33
CA ASP A 57 -4.75 29.37 10.62
C ASP A 57 -6.13 28.84 10.18
N SER A 58 -7.19 29.44 10.70
CA SER A 58 -8.56 29.19 10.24
C SER A 58 -9.41 30.45 10.32
N TYR A 59 -10.29 30.63 9.34
CA TYR A 59 -11.22 31.75 9.30
C TYR A 59 -12.62 31.28 8.91
N THR A 60 -13.63 31.71 9.67
CA THR A 60 -15.05 31.40 9.40
C THR A 60 -15.75 32.60 8.76
N ASP A 61 -16.34 32.39 7.58
CA ASP A 61 -17.28 33.33 6.97
C ASP A 61 -18.71 33.05 7.46
N TYR A 62 -19.15 33.81 8.47
CA TYR A 62 -20.49 33.69 9.04
C TYR A 62 -21.63 34.05 8.08
N GLN A 63 -21.36 34.71 6.94
CA GLN A 63 -22.40 34.98 5.95
C GLN A 63 -22.68 33.76 5.08
N ARG A 64 -21.68 32.89 4.92
CA ARG A 64 -21.76 31.65 4.12
C ARG A 64 -21.85 30.39 4.98
N ASP A 65 -21.63 30.51 6.28
CA ASP A 65 -21.55 29.39 7.22
C ASP A 65 -20.45 28.38 6.82
N GLU A 66 -19.32 28.91 6.34
CA GLU A 66 -18.17 28.13 5.86
C GLU A 66 -16.90 28.48 6.66
N THR A 67 -16.09 27.47 6.98
CA THR A 67 -14.77 27.64 7.61
C THR A 67 -13.67 27.26 6.62
N TYR A 68 -12.71 28.15 6.46
CA TYR A 68 -11.52 27.98 5.62
C TYR A 68 -10.30 27.76 6.50
N TYR A 69 -9.36 26.95 6.03
CA TYR A 69 -8.13 26.60 6.73
C TYR A 69 -6.92 27.04 5.90
N GLU A 70 -5.91 27.59 6.56
CA GLU A 70 -4.58 27.82 5.97
C GLU A 70 -3.67 26.67 6.39
N THR A 71 -2.98 26.08 5.42
CA THR A 71 -2.12 24.90 5.62
C THR A 71 -0.64 25.27 5.65
N GLY A 72 0.12 24.60 6.50
CA GLY A 72 1.55 24.76 6.73
C GLY A 72 2.36 23.57 6.20
N ALA A 73 3.14 22.93 7.07
CA ALA A 73 3.96 21.78 6.70
C ALA A 73 3.11 20.52 6.40
N GLU A 74 3.60 19.69 5.48
CA GLU A 74 3.00 18.40 5.09
C GLU A 74 3.95 17.26 5.44
N CYS A 75 3.41 16.11 5.84
CA CYS A 75 4.21 14.92 6.11
C CYS A 75 4.48 14.13 4.83
N GLU A 76 5.74 14.04 4.40
CA GLU A 76 6.17 13.25 3.24
C GLU A 76 6.44 11.76 3.58
N ALA A 77 5.94 11.26 4.71
CA ALA A 77 6.16 9.88 5.10
C ALA A 77 5.37 8.94 4.18
N GLU A 78 6.03 7.88 3.71
CA GLU A 78 5.43 6.85 2.88
C GLU A 78 5.65 5.47 3.50
N ARG A 79 4.72 4.55 3.26
CA ARG A 79 4.88 3.14 3.60
C ARG A 79 4.37 2.23 2.49
N HIS A 80 4.89 1.01 2.49
CA HIS A 80 4.51 -0.04 1.57
C HIS A 80 4.20 -1.31 2.37
N TYR A 81 3.17 -2.03 1.96
CA TYR A 81 2.89 -3.39 2.43
C TYR A 81 2.49 -4.26 1.24
N ARG A 82 2.64 -5.57 1.40
CA ARG A 82 2.44 -6.55 0.34
C ARG A 82 1.48 -7.64 0.78
N PHE A 83 0.62 -8.05 -0.13
CA PHE A 83 -0.16 -9.27 -0.05
C PHE A 83 0.49 -10.31 -0.94
N GLU A 84 0.82 -11.46 -0.38
CA GLU A 84 1.41 -12.58 -1.11
C GLU A 84 0.36 -13.33 -1.90
N LEU A 85 0.77 -13.98 -2.98
CA LEU A 85 -0.04 -14.95 -3.71
C LEU A 85 -0.63 -15.98 -2.73
N ALA A 86 -1.95 -15.98 -2.63
CA ALA A 86 -2.71 -16.89 -1.78
C ALA A 86 -3.19 -18.11 -2.56
N TYR A 87 -3.65 -17.92 -3.80
CA TYR A 87 -4.09 -19.01 -4.67
C TYR A 87 -4.11 -18.63 -6.15
N VAL A 88 -4.12 -19.66 -6.99
CA VAL A 88 -4.42 -19.60 -8.42
C VAL A 88 -5.56 -20.60 -8.71
N GLU A 89 -6.65 -20.15 -9.32
CA GLU A 89 -7.83 -20.95 -9.61
C GLU A 89 -8.16 -20.93 -11.10
N THR A 90 -8.32 -22.13 -11.67
CA THR A 90 -8.72 -22.39 -13.06
C THR A 90 -10.08 -23.09 -13.09
N GLU A 91 -10.62 -23.34 -14.27
CA GLU A 91 -11.85 -24.15 -14.40
C GLU A 91 -11.69 -25.59 -13.89
N GLU A 92 -10.47 -26.12 -13.86
CA GLU A 92 -10.19 -27.52 -13.53
C GLU A 92 -9.86 -27.72 -12.04
N GLU A 93 -9.08 -26.79 -11.48
CA GLU A 93 -8.57 -26.89 -10.11
C GLU A 93 -8.23 -25.53 -9.50
N ARG A 94 -8.20 -25.52 -8.17
CA ARG A 94 -7.68 -24.42 -7.35
C ARG A 94 -6.41 -24.89 -6.65
N LEU A 95 -5.35 -24.12 -6.82
CA LEU A 95 -4.05 -24.33 -6.17
C LEU A 95 -3.88 -23.24 -5.11
N ASP A 96 -3.98 -23.61 -3.84
CA ASP A 96 -3.63 -22.71 -2.74
C ASP A 96 -2.09 -22.60 -2.61
N ARG A 97 -1.60 -21.61 -1.88
CA ARG A 97 -0.15 -21.35 -1.72
C ARG A 97 0.66 -22.60 -1.34
N ASP A 98 0.16 -23.38 -0.39
CA ASP A 98 0.81 -24.62 0.06
C ASP A 98 0.94 -25.67 -1.06
N ASP A 99 0.01 -25.70 -2.01
CA ASP A 99 0.06 -26.63 -3.14
C ASP A 99 1.03 -26.11 -4.20
N ILE A 100 1.03 -24.80 -4.46
CA ILE A 100 2.01 -24.14 -5.36
C ILE A 100 3.44 -24.39 -4.87
N ASP A 101 3.71 -24.20 -3.58
CA ASP A 101 5.02 -24.43 -2.97
C ASP A 101 5.46 -25.91 -3.13
N ARG A 102 4.53 -26.86 -2.94
CA ARG A 102 4.84 -28.29 -3.15
C ARG A 102 5.13 -28.61 -4.62
N LEU A 103 4.42 -28.00 -5.56
CA LEU A 103 4.65 -28.22 -6.98
C LEU A 103 6.01 -27.66 -7.42
N GLU A 104 6.42 -26.51 -6.87
CA GLU A 104 7.77 -25.94 -7.06
C GLU A 104 8.86 -26.91 -6.59
N GLU A 105 8.74 -27.42 -5.36
CA GLU A 105 9.71 -28.36 -4.78
C GLU A 105 9.84 -29.66 -5.58
N ASN A 106 8.75 -30.13 -6.18
CA ASN A 106 8.72 -31.35 -6.98
C ASN A 106 9.15 -31.13 -8.44
N GLY A 107 9.29 -29.87 -8.88
CA GLY A 107 9.55 -29.52 -10.27
C GLY A 107 8.42 -29.98 -11.20
N ASP A 108 7.18 -29.85 -10.74
CA ASP A 108 6.00 -30.21 -11.53
C ASP A 108 5.70 -29.14 -12.59
N GLY A 109 5.32 -29.56 -13.79
CA GLY A 109 4.94 -28.63 -14.87
C GLY A 109 3.69 -27.80 -14.52
N GLN A 110 2.86 -28.25 -13.58
CA GLN A 110 1.74 -27.46 -13.07
C GLN A 110 2.21 -26.18 -12.36
N PHE A 111 3.39 -26.19 -11.71
CA PHE A 111 3.98 -24.98 -11.13
C PHE A 111 4.35 -23.97 -12.21
N GLU A 112 5.01 -24.42 -13.29
CA GLU A 112 5.38 -23.55 -14.41
C GLU A 112 4.15 -22.89 -15.04
N ALA A 113 3.06 -23.65 -15.22
CA ALA A 113 1.80 -23.12 -15.75
C ALA A 113 1.13 -22.11 -14.80
N ALA A 114 1.10 -22.39 -13.49
CA ALA A 114 0.55 -21.46 -12.50
C ALA A 114 1.36 -20.16 -12.44
N LEU A 115 2.70 -20.27 -12.48
CA LEU A 115 3.60 -19.12 -12.49
C LEU A 115 3.45 -18.28 -13.77
N GLU A 116 3.33 -18.91 -14.93
CA GLU A 116 3.09 -18.23 -16.20
C GLU A 116 1.78 -17.43 -16.17
N ALA A 117 0.69 -18.03 -15.67
CA ALA A 117 -0.60 -17.36 -15.53
C ALA A 117 -0.52 -16.12 -14.59
N VAL A 118 0.23 -16.21 -13.49
CA VAL A 118 0.44 -15.07 -12.58
C VAL A 118 1.23 -13.96 -13.27
N ILE A 119 2.33 -14.29 -13.96
CA ILE A 119 3.16 -13.31 -14.67
C ILE A 119 2.35 -12.61 -15.78
N GLU A 120 1.54 -13.35 -16.53
CA GLU A 120 0.68 -12.78 -17.57
C GLU A 120 -0.35 -11.81 -16.96
N ALA A 121 -0.99 -12.19 -15.86
CA ALA A 121 -1.94 -11.33 -15.16
C ALA A 121 -1.27 -10.06 -14.58
N GLU A 122 -0.06 -10.17 -14.02
CA GLU A 122 0.72 -9.03 -13.52
C GLU A 122 1.04 -8.03 -14.64
N GLN A 123 1.44 -8.53 -15.82
CA GLN A 123 1.74 -7.67 -16.98
C GLN A 123 0.49 -7.02 -17.59
N ALA A 124 -0.65 -7.70 -17.51
CA ALA A 124 -1.94 -7.26 -18.02
C ALA A 124 -2.64 -6.25 -17.08
N PHE A 125 -2.28 -6.21 -15.80
CA PHE A 125 -2.92 -5.38 -14.81
C PHE A 125 -2.55 -3.88 -14.97
N PRO A 126 -3.51 -2.94 -14.79
CA PRO A 126 -4.93 -3.15 -14.53
C PRO A 126 -5.81 -3.21 -15.79
N ASP A 127 -5.23 -2.96 -16.97
CA ASP A 127 -5.97 -2.60 -18.18
C ASP A 127 -6.67 -3.79 -18.85
N GLU A 128 -6.10 -5.00 -18.73
CA GLU A 128 -6.57 -6.22 -19.39
C GLU A 128 -7.09 -7.28 -18.38
N THR A 129 -7.14 -6.92 -17.10
CA THR A 129 -7.63 -7.78 -16.01
C THR A 129 -9.02 -7.37 -15.51
N GLU A 130 -9.84 -8.33 -15.10
CA GLU A 130 -11.06 -8.06 -14.33
C GLU A 130 -10.72 -7.97 -12.83
N ILE A 131 -11.02 -6.83 -12.21
CA ILE A 131 -10.89 -6.65 -10.76
C ILE A 131 -12.17 -7.18 -10.09
N ILE A 132 -12.05 -8.25 -9.32
CA ILE A 132 -13.17 -8.85 -8.58
C ILE A 132 -13.29 -8.18 -7.21
N GLU A 133 -12.17 -8.09 -6.48
CA GLU A 133 -12.13 -7.53 -5.13
C GLU A 133 -10.79 -6.87 -4.82
N ILE A 134 -10.84 -5.75 -4.12
CA ILE A 134 -9.67 -5.11 -3.51
C ILE A 134 -10.10 -4.64 -2.12
N ASP A 135 -9.63 -5.32 -1.08
CA ASP A 135 -9.73 -4.91 0.32
C ASP A 135 -8.31 -4.70 0.87
N PRO A 136 -7.88 -3.45 1.10
CA PRO A 136 -6.53 -3.14 1.57
C PRO A 136 -6.32 -3.39 3.08
N ASP A 137 -7.28 -3.97 3.82
CA ASP A 137 -7.11 -4.29 5.24
C ASP A 137 -5.89 -5.21 5.45
N GLN A 138 -4.84 -4.69 6.11
CA GLN A 138 -3.57 -5.40 6.27
C GLN A 138 -3.66 -6.71 7.07
N GLN A 139 -4.73 -6.93 7.83
CA GLN A 139 -4.90 -8.10 8.68
C GLN A 139 -5.85 -9.13 8.06
N HIS A 140 -6.90 -8.67 7.36
CA HIS A 140 -8.00 -9.53 6.90
C HIS A 140 -8.39 -9.31 5.43
N GLY A 141 -7.77 -8.35 4.76
CA GLY A 141 -8.07 -7.98 3.39
C GLY A 141 -7.53 -8.97 2.36
N GLN A 142 -7.88 -8.74 1.11
CA GLN A 142 -7.46 -9.55 -0.02
C GLN A 142 -7.56 -8.77 -1.33
N VAL A 143 -6.83 -9.22 -2.34
CA VAL A 143 -6.94 -8.75 -3.73
C VAL A 143 -7.28 -9.95 -4.59
N ILE A 144 -8.37 -9.87 -5.34
CA ILE A 144 -8.81 -10.92 -6.26
C ILE A 144 -8.97 -10.32 -7.64
N ILE A 145 -8.23 -10.87 -8.60
CA ILE A 145 -8.31 -10.50 -10.01
C ILE A 145 -8.60 -11.73 -10.86
N ARG A 146 -9.08 -11.49 -12.08
CA ARG A 146 -9.24 -12.53 -13.10
C ARG A 146 -8.61 -12.09 -14.42
N HIS A 147 -7.85 -12.99 -15.02
CA HIS A 147 -7.19 -12.82 -16.32
C HIS A 147 -7.31 -14.11 -17.12
N ASP A 148 -7.79 -14.04 -18.37
CA ASP A 148 -7.94 -15.20 -19.26
C ASP A 148 -8.63 -16.44 -18.65
N GLY A 149 -9.63 -16.20 -17.77
CA GLY A 149 -10.39 -17.26 -17.11
C GLY A 149 -9.69 -17.86 -15.87
N VAL A 150 -8.51 -17.38 -15.52
CA VAL A 150 -7.79 -17.72 -14.29
C VAL A 150 -8.07 -16.65 -13.24
N GLU A 151 -8.49 -17.08 -12.05
CA GLU A 151 -8.66 -16.21 -10.88
C GLU A 151 -7.44 -16.30 -9.98
N ILE A 152 -6.91 -15.16 -9.57
CA ILE A 152 -5.70 -15.05 -8.75
C ILE A 152 -6.04 -14.25 -7.52
N GLY A 153 -5.77 -14.84 -6.36
CA GLY A 153 -5.97 -14.19 -5.06
C GLY A 153 -4.65 -13.89 -4.38
N TYR A 154 -4.57 -12.71 -3.79
CA TYR A 154 -3.48 -12.26 -2.92
C TYR A 154 -4.04 -11.92 -1.54
N GLY A 155 -3.31 -12.23 -0.48
CA GLY A 155 -3.71 -11.90 0.89
C GLY A 155 -2.52 -11.61 1.81
N PRO A 156 -2.75 -11.16 3.05
CA PRO A 156 -1.72 -10.72 4.00
C PRO A 156 -0.73 -11.80 4.47
N GLY A 157 -0.75 -13.00 3.86
CA GLY A 157 0.11 -14.13 4.20
C GLY A 157 -0.17 -14.71 5.60
N VAL A 158 0.42 -15.87 5.89
CA VAL A 158 0.28 -16.52 7.22
C VAL A 158 1.03 -15.75 8.33
N ASN A 159 1.82 -14.73 7.96
CA ASN A 159 2.61 -13.88 8.85
C ASN A 159 2.00 -12.49 9.09
N GLY A 160 0.76 -12.23 8.64
CA GLY A 160 0.03 -10.96 8.86
C GLY A 160 -0.37 -10.67 10.33
N GLY A 161 0.30 -11.31 11.30
CA GLY A 161 0.06 -11.17 12.72
C GLY A 161 1.37 -10.96 13.46
N ASP A 162 1.81 -9.71 13.53
CA ASP A 162 2.45 -9.03 14.67
C ASP A 162 3.30 -7.88 14.14
N ALA A 163 2.68 -6.69 14.08
CA ALA A 163 3.38 -5.40 14.08
C ALA A 163 3.67 -4.98 15.54
#